data_AF-A0AAU4Q8G0-F1
#
_entry.id   AF-A0AAU4Q8G0-F1
#
_cell.length_a   1.000
_cell.length_b   1.000
_cell.length_c   1.000
_cell.angle_alpha   90.00
_cell.angle_beta   90.00
_cell.angle_gamma   90.00
#
_symmetry.space_group_name_H-M   'P 1'
#
loop_
_entity.id
_entity.type
_entity.pdbx_description
1 polymer ?
#
loop_
_entity_poly.entity_id
_entity_poly.type
_entity_poly.pdbx_seq_one_letter_code
_entity_poly.pdbx_strand_id
1 'polypeptide(L)'
;MTTHSNTPAGWYPDPQGAPQALRWWDGAQWTGHTHAGQAQPQTQAPVQAPAVGQVPQQQVPQQQAQAQAAGVQHQVQQQAGVAGAGQGGGTLFTEPVLVVNQKAKLIELTNEYSVMDQHGNHLGSVVQVGQSAMKKALRFVASVDQFMTHRLEIRDAYGQPHMVLTRPAKFIKSRVVVERPDGAPVGEIVQQNAIGKINFAMMVNGQQIGAIKAENWRAWNFAIVDHADNEVARITKTWEGLAKTMFTTADNYVLQVHFQLPEPLLSLVVATALTVDTALKQDSRGFG
;
A
#
# COMPACT_ATOMS: atom_id res chain seq x y z
N MET A 1 -38.98 23.51 11.22
CA MET A 1 -38.34 22.18 11.19
C MET A 1 -37.75 21.99 9.81
N THR A 2 -36.43 22.15 9.65
CA THR A 2 -35.75 21.94 8.37
C THR A 2 -35.01 20.62 8.45
N THR A 3 -35.49 19.62 7.71
CA THR A 3 -34.87 18.31 7.57
C THR A 3 -33.65 18.43 6.67
N HIS A 4 -32.44 18.40 7.24
CA HIS A 4 -31.21 18.24 6.46
C HIS A 4 -31.07 16.78 6.06
N SER A 5 -31.18 16.49 4.76
CA SER A 5 -30.88 15.17 4.20
C SER A 5 -29.38 14.88 4.40
N ASN A 6 -29.06 13.99 5.32
CA ASN A 6 -27.68 13.60 5.65
C ASN A 6 -27.19 12.52 4.67
N THR A 7 -27.05 12.87 3.39
CA THR A 7 -26.50 11.97 2.38
C THR A 7 -24.98 12.18 2.30
N PRO A 8 -24.16 11.23 2.78
CA PRO A 8 -22.71 11.38 2.76
C PRO A 8 -22.17 11.42 1.33
N ALA A 9 -21.03 12.08 1.13
CA ALA A 9 -20.37 12.13 -0.17
C ALA A 9 -20.04 10.71 -0.67
N GLY A 10 -20.31 10.41 -1.94
CA GLY A 10 -20.18 9.06 -2.47
C GLY A 10 -20.71 8.91 -3.91
N TRP A 11 -20.56 7.69 -4.46
CA TRP A 11 -21.13 7.32 -5.75
C TRP A 11 -22.57 6.85 -5.58
N TYR A 12 -23.48 7.47 -6.33
CA TYR A 12 -24.91 7.14 -6.29
C TYR A 12 -25.47 6.98 -7.71
N PRO A 13 -26.57 6.25 -7.90
CA PRO A 13 -27.22 6.13 -9.20
C PRO A 13 -27.57 7.51 -9.77
N ASP A 14 -27.20 7.75 -11.02
CA ASP A 14 -27.45 9.02 -11.70
C ASP A 14 -28.92 9.10 -12.16
N PRO A 15 -29.77 9.96 -11.56
CA PRO A 15 -31.17 10.07 -11.97
C PRO A 15 -31.37 10.69 -13.36
N GLN A 16 -30.31 11.28 -13.96
CA GLN A 16 -30.36 11.92 -15.28
C GLN A 16 -29.51 11.18 -16.33
N GLY A 17 -28.78 10.13 -15.93
CA GLY A 17 -27.84 9.40 -16.77
C GLY A 17 -28.44 8.16 -17.44
N ALA A 18 -27.61 7.43 -18.18
CA ALA A 18 -27.96 6.11 -18.72
C ALA A 18 -28.35 5.16 -17.57
N PRO A 19 -29.23 4.17 -17.79
CA PRO A 19 -29.51 3.14 -16.79
C PRO A 19 -28.19 2.55 -16.33
N GLN A 20 -27.99 2.46 -15.00
CA GLN A 20 -26.78 1.93 -14.37
C GLN A 20 -25.56 2.89 -14.34
N ALA A 21 -25.71 4.16 -14.75
CA ALA A 21 -24.68 5.16 -14.53
C ALA A 21 -24.61 5.59 -13.05
N LEU A 22 -23.40 5.75 -12.53
CA LEU A 22 -23.15 6.31 -11.20
C LEU A 22 -22.60 7.72 -11.33
N ARG A 23 -23.04 8.64 -10.47
CA ARG A 23 -22.57 10.02 -10.39
C ARG A 23 -22.08 10.31 -8.97
N TRP A 24 -21.07 11.17 -8.85
CA TRP A 24 -20.50 11.52 -7.56
C TRP A 24 -21.29 12.66 -6.88
N TRP A 25 -21.74 12.41 -5.65
CA TRP A 25 -22.32 13.38 -4.72
C TRP A 25 -21.23 13.86 -3.76
N ASP A 26 -21.05 15.17 -3.60
CA ASP A 26 -20.02 15.74 -2.73
C ASP A 26 -20.50 16.04 -1.29
N GLY A 27 -21.74 15.71 -0.97
CA GLY A 27 -22.38 16.03 0.31
C GLY A 27 -23.35 17.22 0.24
N ALA A 28 -23.29 18.04 -0.81
CA ALA A 28 -24.17 19.19 -1.02
C ALA A 28 -24.78 19.25 -2.43
N GLN A 29 -24.08 18.77 -3.45
CA GLN A 29 -24.51 18.77 -4.86
C GLN A 29 -23.91 17.61 -5.67
N TRP A 30 -24.50 17.35 -6.83
CA TRP A 30 -23.97 16.40 -7.81
C TRP A 30 -22.83 17.03 -8.61
N THR A 31 -21.68 16.36 -8.67
CA THR A 31 -20.53 16.83 -9.44
C THR A 31 -20.59 16.36 -10.90
N GLY A 32 -19.68 16.80 -11.76
CA GLY A 32 -19.61 16.38 -13.17
C GLY A 32 -19.02 14.98 -13.40
N HIS A 33 -18.60 14.28 -12.35
CA HIS A 33 -17.96 12.96 -12.47
C HIS A 33 -19.01 11.86 -12.60
N THR A 34 -18.98 11.12 -13.72
CA THR A 34 -19.86 9.98 -13.98
C THR A 34 -19.04 8.72 -14.32
N HIS A 35 -19.53 7.56 -13.91
CA HIS A 35 -19.03 6.25 -14.31
C HIS A 35 -20.13 5.48 -15.03
N ALA A 36 -19.81 4.86 -16.16
CA ALA A 36 -20.68 3.85 -16.75
C ALA A 36 -20.58 2.59 -15.88
N GLY A 37 -21.66 2.21 -15.20
CA GLY A 37 -21.70 0.99 -14.42
C GLY A 37 -21.39 -0.20 -15.30
N GLN A 38 -20.36 -0.98 -14.92
CA GLN A 38 -20.13 -2.29 -15.53
C GLN A 38 -21.29 -3.19 -15.10
N ALA A 39 -22.08 -3.65 -16.08
CA ALA A 39 -23.15 -4.60 -15.86
C ALA A 39 -22.61 -5.84 -15.13
N GLN A 40 -23.13 -6.11 -13.94
CA GLN A 40 -22.92 -7.40 -13.28
C GLN A 40 -23.57 -8.49 -14.15
N PRO A 41 -22.88 -9.59 -14.48
CA PRO A 41 -23.50 -10.71 -15.17
C PRO A 41 -24.48 -11.41 -14.21
N GLN A 42 -25.77 -11.10 -14.33
CA GLN A 42 -26.84 -11.87 -13.68
C GLN A 42 -27.01 -13.22 -14.40
N THR A 43 -26.85 -14.29 -13.63
CA THR A 43 -27.20 -15.67 -13.97
C THR A 43 -28.72 -15.90 -13.94
N GLN A 44 -29.22 -16.69 -14.92
CA GLN A 44 -30.52 -17.39 -15.04
C GLN A 44 -31.72 -16.55 -15.56
N ALA A 45 -32.59 -17.01 -16.48
CA ALA A 45 -33.00 -18.34 -16.93
C ALA A 45 -33.46 -18.32 -18.43
N PRO A 46 -33.60 -19.47 -19.13
CA PRO A 46 -33.90 -19.50 -20.56
C PRO A 46 -35.42 -19.36 -20.84
N VAL A 47 -35.80 -18.37 -21.65
CA VAL A 47 -37.12 -18.27 -22.27
C VAL A 47 -37.01 -18.71 -23.73
N GLN A 48 -37.80 -19.73 -24.09
CA GLN A 48 -37.95 -20.23 -25.46
C GLN A 48 -38.85 -19.29 -26.27
N ALA A 49 -38.44 -18.94 -27.49
CA ALA A 49 -39.30 -18.41 -28.55
C ALA A 49 -38.73 -18.83 -29.93
N PRO A 50 -39.57 -18.96 -30.97
CA PRO A 50 -39.38 -19.93 -32.04
C PRO A 50 -38.48 -19.47 -33.20
N ALA A 51 -38.06 -20.48 -33.96
CA ALA A 51 -37.16 -20.42 -35.10
C ALA A 51 -37.69 -19.64 -36.30
N VAL A 52 -36.78 -18.93 -36.98
CA VAL A 52 -36.70 -18.85 -38.47
C VAL A 52 -35.35 -18.26 -38.89
N GLY A 53 -34.72 -18.86 -39.91
CA GLY A 53 -33.65 -18.23 -40.71
C GLY A 53 -32.28 -18.92 -40.67
N GLN A 54 -32.09 -19.92 -41.52
CA GLN A 54 -30.81 -20.61 -41.75
C GLN A 54 -29.82 -19.76 -42.55
N VAL A 55 -28.54 -19.77 -42.15
CA VAL A 55 -27.36 -19.57 -43.02
C VAL A 55 -26.25 -20.53 -42.57
N PRO A 56 -25.58 -21.27 -43.47
CA PRO A 56 -24.63 -22.32 -43.07
C PRO A 56 -23.24 -21.74 -42.78
N GLN A 57 -22.71 -22.01 -41.58
CA GLN A 57 -21.30 -21.77 -41.23
C GLN A 57 -20.50 -23.09 -41.21
N GLN A 58 -19.33 -23.03 -41.84
CA GLN A 58 -18.31 -24.08 -41.86
C GLN A 58 -17.86 -24.44 -40.43
N GLN A 59 -17.82 -25.74 -40.15
CA GLN A 59 -17.41 -26.31 -38.88
C GLN A 59 -15.87 -26.39 -38.80
N VAL A 60 -15.30 -25.78 -37.77
CA VAL A 60 -13.92 -26.03 -37.31
C VAL A 60 -14.00 -26.80 -35.98
N PRO A 61 -13.24 -27.88 -35.76
CA PRO A 61 -13.46 -28.75 -34.59
C PRO A 61 -13.05 -28.09 -33.27
N GLN A 62 -14.03 -27.86 -32.37
CA GLN A 62 -13.87 -27.22 -31.05
C GLN A 62 -13.13 -28.07 -29.99
N GLN A 63 -12.60 -29.25 -30.33
CA GLN A 63 -12.01 -30.15 -29.33
C GLN A 63 -10.55 -29.83 -28.95
N GLN A 64 -9.82 -28.99 -29.70
CA GLN A 64 -8.43 -28.61 -29.34
C GLN A 64 -8.33 -27.40 -28.40
N ALA A 65 -9.36 -26.54 -28.32
CA ALA A 65 -9.32 -25.34 -27.48
C ALA A 65 -9.47 -25.64 -25.98
N GLN A 66 -10.16 -26.73 -25.61
CA GLN A 66 -10.38 -27.09 -24.20
C GLN A 66 -9.15 -27.78 -23.57
N ALA A 67 -8.36 -28.50 -24.36
CA ALA A 67 -7.12 -29.12 -23.87
C ALA A 67 -6.00 -28.08 -23.62
N GLN A 68 -5.96 -27.01 -24.41
CA GLN A 68 -5.00 -25.91 -24.24
C GLN A 68 -5.34 -25.03 -23.02
N ALA A 69 -6.63 -24.82 -22.72
CA ALA A 69 -7.04 -24.07 -21.52
C ALA A 69 -6.71 -24.80 -20.21
N ALA A 70 -6.83 -26.13 -20.17
CA ALA A 70 -6.49 -26.94 -19.00
C ALA A 70 -4.97 -26.99 -18.75
N GLY A 71 -4.16 -27.01 -19.82
CA GLY A 71 -2.70 -26.95 -19.73
C GLY A 71 -2.17 -25.61 -19.23
N VAL A 72 -2.77 -24.50 -19.68
CA VAL A 72 -2.37 -23.15 -19.23
C VAL A 72 -2.71 -22.95 -17.76
N GLN A 73 -3.85 -23.43 -17.27
CA GLN A 73 -4.24 -23.32 -15.86
C GLN A 73 -3.33 -24.14 -14.92
N HIS A 74 -2.91 -25.34 -15.33
CA HIS A 74 -1.93 -26.12 -14.56
C HIS A 74 -0.52 -25.52 -14.60
N GLN A 75 -0.15 -24.85 -15.70
CA GLN A 75 1.18 -24.27 -15.85
C GLN A 75 1.35 -22.94 -15.09
N VAL A 76 0.29 -22.12 -14.92
CA VAL A 76 0.37 -20.93 -14.06
C VAL A 76 0.42 -21.26 -12.57
N GLN A 77 -0.04 -22.44 -12.14
CA GLN A 77 0.07 -22.87 -10.75
C GLN A 77 1.46 -23.43 -10.39
N GLN A 78 2.21 -23.92 -11.38
CA GLN A 78 3.52 -24.55 -11.16
C GLN A 78 4.71 -23.60 -11.36
N GLN A 79 4.53 -22.44 -12.02
CA GLN A 79 5.66 -21.61 -12.46
C GLN A 79 5.79 -20.21 -11.82
N ALA A 80 4.95 -19.87 -10.83
CA ALA A 80 5.16 -18.71 -9.99
C ALA A 80 4.72 -19.01 -8.56
N GLY A 81 5.69 -19.20 -7.66
CA GLY A 81 5.47 -19.43 -6.22
C GLY A 81 4.97 -18.20 -5.48
N VAL A 82 3.95 -17.52 -6.02
CA VAL A 82 3.26 -16.40 -5.36
C VAL A 82 1.80 -16.82 -5.23
N ALA A 83 1.52 -17.57 -4.17
CA ALA A 83 0.15 -17.87 -3.78
C ALA A 83 -0.61 -16.54 -3.64
N GLY A 84 -1.83 -16.50 -4.18
CA GLY A 84 -2.72 -15.35 -4.08
C GLY A 84 -2.76 -14.87 -2.63
N ALA A 85 -2.45 -13.59 -2.44
CA ALA A 85 -2.57 -12.96 -1.15
C ALA A 85 -3.99 -13.21 -0.62
N GLY A 86 -4.11 -13.85 0.54
CA GLY A 86 -5.40 -14.27 1.11
C GLY A 86 -6.37 -13.09 1.30
N GLN A 87 -7.64 -13.38 1.63
CA GLN A 87 -8.55 -12.33 2.08
C GLN A 87 -7.97 -11.65 3.34
N GLY A 88 -7.66 -10.36 3.23
CA GLY A 88 -7.16 -9.56 4.35
C GLY A 88 -8.29 -9.12 5.29
N GLY A 89 -7.89 -8.63 6.47
CA GLY A 89 -8.80 -8.24 7.54
C GLY A 89 -9.18 -6.74 7.57
N GLY A 90 -8.90 -5.98 6.52
CA GLY A 90 -9.29 -4.58 6.36
C GLY A 90 -8.45 -3.55 7.13
N THR A 91 -7.26 -3.91 7.60
CA THR A 91 -6.39 -3.00 8.38
C THR A 91 -4.93 -3.07 7.93
N LEU A 92 -4.13 -2.07 8.32
CA LEU A 92 -2.68 -2.04 8.08
C LEU A 92 -1.92 -3.28 8.59
N PHE A 93 -2.49 -4.04 9.52
CA PHE A 93 -1.84 -5.16 10.20
C PHE A 93 -2.46 -6.52 9.84
N THR A 94 -3.57 -6.53 9.11
CA THR A 94 -4.29 -7.76 8.74
C THR A 94 -4.37 -7.94 7.22
N GLU A 95 -3.97 -6.94 6.45
CA GLU A 95 -3.87 -7.04 5.01
C GLU A 95 -2.53 -7.66 4.57
N PRO A 96 -2.56 -8.69 3.71
CA PRO A 96 -1.34 -9.28 3.17
C PRO A 96 -0.64 -8.40 2.14
N VAL A 97 -1.35 -7.39 1.59
CA VAL A 97 -0.80 -6.48 0.58
C VAL A 97 -1.14 -5.05 0.98
N LEU A 98 -0.11 -4.25 1.21
CA LEU A 98 -0.23 -2.80 1.41
C LEU A 98 0.36 -2.07 0.20
N VAL A 99 -0.45 -1.25 -0.44
CA VAL A 99 -0.03 -0.36 -1.52
C VAL A 99 0.20 1.03 -0.94
N VAL A 100 1.43 1.51 -0.97
CA VAL A 100 1.80 2.85 -0.49
C VAL A 100 1.84 3.81 -1.66
N ASN A 101 1.16 4.94 -1.53
CA ASN A 101 1.11 6.00 -2.52
C ASN A 101 1.68 7.31 -1.96
N GLN A 102 2.79 7.76 -2.54
CA GLN A 102 3.52 8.96 -2.15
C GLN A 102 2.95 10.27 -2.71
N LYS A 103 1.98 10.24 -3.63
CA LYS A 103 1.48 11.44 -4.34
C LYS A 103 0.33 12.18 -3.64
N ALA A 104 0.15 12.06 -2.32
CA ALA A 104 -0.95 12.73 -1.63
C ALA A 104 -0.67 14.24 -1.38
N LYS A 105 -1.03 15.04 -2.41
CA LYS A 105 -1.52 16.44 -2.42
C LYS A 105 -0.55 17.65 -2.25
N LEU A 106 -1.00 18.72 -2.91
CA LEU A 106 -0.27 19.90 -3.41
C LEU A 106 -0.51 21.19 -2.57
N ILE A 107 -1.08 21.13 -1.35
CA ILE A 107 -1.45 22.36 -0.60
C ILE A 107 -1.01 22.38 0.88
N GLU A 108 -0.29 21.38 1.38
CA GLU A 108 0.28 21.43 2.73
C GLU A 108 1.74 20.99 2.72
N LEU A 109 2.62 21.73 3.40
CA LEU A 109 4.07 21.53 3.43
C LEU A 109 4.51 20.24 4.17
N THR A 110 3.61 19.29 4.39
CA THR A 110 3.84 18.08 5.19
C THR A 110 3.86 16.88 4.26
N ASN A 111 4.91 16.04 4.34
CA ASN A 111 4.94 14.78 3.62
C ASN A 111 3.90 13.83 4.21
N GLU A 112 2.89 13.47 3.43
CA GLU A 112 1.86 12.48 3.75
C GLU A 112 1.82 11.38 2.69
N TYR A 113 1.71 10.14 3.14
CA TYR A 113 1.60 8.95 2.29
C TYR A 113 0.28 8.24 2.59
N SER A 114 -0.48 7.88 1.56
CA SER A 114 -1.70 7.05 1.73
C SER A 114 -1.36 5.58 1.58
N VAL A 115 -1.99 4.73 2.39
CA VAL A 115 -1.86 3.28 2.36
C VAL A 115 -3.20 2.67 2.01
N MET A 116 -3.20 1.75 1.05
CA MET A 116 -4.39 1.08 0.53
C MET A 116 -4.19 -0.43 0.49
N ASP A 117 -5.27 -1.19 0.39
CA ASP A 117 -5.22 -2.62 0.08
C ASP A 117 -5.01 -2.86 -1.43
N GLN A 118 -4.94 -4.13 -1.82
CA GLN A 118 -4.82 -4.56 -3.22
C GLN A 118 -6.02 -4.17 -4.11
N HIS A 119 -7.17 -3.83 -3.52
CA HIS A 119 -8.39 -3.42 -4.20
C HIS A 119 -8.52 -1.88 -4.28
N GLY A 120 -7.60 -1.13 -3.66
CA GLY A 120 -7.60 0.32 -3.60
C GLY A 120 -8.43 0.90 -2.45
N ASN A 121 -8.92 0.08 -1.51
CA ASN A 121 -9.58 0.58 -0.31
C ASN A 121 -8.55 1.22 0.61
N HIS A 122 -8.88 2.37 1.19
CA HIS A 122 -7.99 3.09 2.10
C HIS A 122 -7.87 2.36 3.45
N LEU A 123 -6.63 2.10 3.88
CA LEU A 123 -6.32 1.43 5.14
C LEU A 123 -5.74 2.37 6.20
N GLY A 124 -5.12 3.47 5.77
CA GLY A 124 -4.51 4.45 6.67
C GLY A 124 -3.50 5.35 5.98
N SER A 125 -2.75 6.12 6.77
CA SER A 125 -1.75 7.06 6.25
C SER A 125 -0.49 7.12 7.10
N VAL A 126 0.58 7.64 6.50
CA VAL A 126 1.82 8.01 7.19
C VAL A 126 1.96 9.52 7.11
N VAL A 127 2.04 10.18 8.25
CA VAL A 127 2.18 11.64 8.30
C VAL A 127 3.43 12.04 9.08
N GLN A 128 4.10 13.09 8.62
CA GLN A 128 5.18 13.68 9.39
C GLN A 128 4.66 14.71 10.40
N VAL A 129 4.93 14.49 11.68
CA VAL A 129 4.48 15.37 12.77
C VAL A 129 5.62 16.18 13.39
N GLY A 130 5.29 17.28 14.06
CA GLY A 130 6.26 18.14 14.74
C GLY A 130 6.94 19.23 13.88
N GLN A 131 6.55 19.39 12.62
CA GLN A 131 7.13 20.43 11.75
C GLN A 131 6.53 21.84 11.92
N SER A 132 5.34 21.97 12.52
CA SER A 132 4.50 23.18 12.41
C SER A 132 4.85 24.32 13.38
N ALA A 133 5.47 24.06 14.55
CA ALA A 133 5.73 25.12 15.54
C ALA A 133 7.13 25.75 15.44
N MET A 134 8.17 24.98 15.07
CA MET A 134 9.56 25.45 15.14
C MET A 134 10.10 26.03 13.81
N LYS A 135 9.49 25.70 12.66
CA LYS A 135 9.97 26.16 11.33
C LYS A 135 9.42 27.51 10.86
N LYS A 136 8.39 28.09 11.49
CA LYS A 136 8.00 29.49 11.19
C LYS A 136 8.99 30.51 11.77
N ALA A 137 9.71 30.17 12.84
CA ALA A 137 10.66 31.07 13.48
C ALA A 137 12.11 30.93 12.97
N LEU A 138 12.48 29.83 12.31
CA LEU A 138 13.88 29.54 11.94
C LEU A 138 14.22 29.65 10.45
N ARG A 139 13.31 30.14 9.59
CA ARG A 139 13.57 30.36 8.16
C ARG A 139 14.67 31.40 7.87
N PHE A 140 15.27 31.98 8.92
CA PHE A 140 16.37 32.94 8.85
C PHE A 140 17.77 32.35 9.18
N VAL A 141 17.91 31.04 9.43
CA VAL A 141 19.26 30.43 9.65
C VAL A 141 19.40 29.12 8.86
N ALA A 142 20.00 29.21 7.67
CA ALA A 142 19.89 28.25 6.58
C ALA A 142 20.82 27.01 6.64
N SER A 143 21.09 26.40 7.81
CA SER A 143 22.07 25.28 7.88
C SER A 143 21.80 24.17 8.91
N VAL A 144 20.57 24.00 9.40
CA VAL A 144 20.25 23.03 10.49
C VAL A 144 19.34 21.85 10.05
N ASP A 145 19.05 21.67 8.76
CA ASP A 145 18.04 20.66 8.34
C ASP A 145 18.53 19.19 8.43
N GLN A 146 19.84 18.94 8.45
CA GLN A 146 20.42 17.59 8.61
C GLN A 146 20.57 17.14 10.08
N PHE A 147 20.15 17.98 11.04
CA PHE A 147 20.27 17.73 12.49
C PHE A 147 18.91 17.65 13.20
N MET A 148 17.81 17.53 12.46
CA MET A 148 16.47 17.54 13.03
C MET A 148 15.95 16.13 13.30
N THR A 149 15.27 15.96 14.43
CA THR A 149 14.50 14.75 14.73
C THR A 149 13.33 14.64 13.75
N HIS A 150 13.23 13.52 13.03
CA HIS A 150 12.06 13.23 12.21
C HIS A 150 11.10 12.39 13.04
N ARG A 151 9.85 12.84 13.15
CA ARG A 151 8.78 12.09 13.79
C ARG A 151 7.70 11.81 12.76
N LEU A 152 7.36 10.54 12.59
CA LEU A 152 6.30 10.07 11.71
C LEU A 152 5.23 9.39 12.56
N GLU A 153 3.99 9.48 12.14
CA GLU A 153 2.88 8.70 12.69
C GLU A 153 2.30 7.82 11.60
N ILE A 154 2.13 6.54 11.90
CA ILE A 154 1.31 5.62 11.12
C ILE A 154 -0.08 5.65 11.73
N ARG A 155 -1.06 6.07 10.93
CA ARG A 155 -2.46 6.26 11.32
C ARG A 155 -3.34 5.26 10.58
N ASP A 156 -4.39 4.79 11.24
CA ASP A 156 -5.40 3.96 10.58
C ASP A 156 -6.30 4.77 9.64
N ALA A 157 -7.26 4.10 9.00
CA ALA A 157 -8.23 4.69 8.09
C ALA A 157 -9.11 5.78 8.74
N TYR A 158 -9.17 5.84 10.07
CA TYR A 158 -9.90 6.85 10.84
C TYR A 158 -8.99 8.00 11.28
N GLY A 159 -7.71 7.98 10.91
CA GLY A 159 -6.71 8.99 11.28
C GLY A 159 -6.17 8.83 12.70
N GLN A 160 -6.46 7.73 13.40
CA GLN A 160 -5.95 7.49 14.75
C GLN A 160 -4.53 6.92 14.68
N PRO A 161 -3.57 7.45 15.46
CA PRO A 161 -2.21 6.92 15.46
C PRO A 161 -2.18 5.49 16.03
N HIS A 162 -1.49 4.59 15.34
CA HIS A 162 -1.19 3.22 15.82
C HIS A 162 0.28 3.04 16.16
N MET A 163 1.17 3.74 15.44
CA MET A 163 2.60 3.75 15.72
C MET A 163 3.18 5.14 15.53
N VAL A 164 4.15 5.46 16.37
CA VAL A 164 4.98 6.66 16.29
C VAL A 164 6.40 6.20 15.98
N LEU A 165 6.99 6.77 14.93
CA LEU A 165 8.38 6.51 14.55
C LEU A 165 9.20 7.76 14.76
N THR A 166 10.26 7.63 15.56
CA THR A 166 11.17 8.72 15.87
C THR A 166 12.57 8.37 15.35
N ARG A 167 13.06 9.15 14.39
CA ARG A 167 14.47 9.17 14.00
C ARG A 167 15.17 10.28 14.79
N PRO A 168 15.92 9.96 15.87
CA PRO A 168 16.60 10.96 16.65
C PRO A 168 17.67 11.70 15.82
N ALA A 169 17.92 12.96 16.17
CA ALA A 169 19.01 13.73 15.59
C ALA A 169 20.37 13.05 15.85
N LYS A 170 21.14 12.85 14.77
CA LYS A 170 22.49 12.23 14.64
C LYS A 170 23.01 11.40 15.83
N PHE A 171 22.99 10.09 15.66
CA PHE A 171 24.04 9.17 16.13
C PHE A 171 24.72 8.53 14.92
N ILE A 172 25.89 7.93 15.11
CA ILE A 172 26.82 7.40 14.07
C ILE A 172 26.16 6.45 13.04
N LYS A 173 25.00 5.85 13.35
CA LYS A 173 24.22 4.97 12.45
C LYS A 173 22.75 5.38 12.42
N SER A 174 22.09 5.22 11.27
CA SER A 174 20.65 5.47 11.16
C SER A 174 19.87 4.50 12.05
N ARG A 175 19.04 5.05 12.93
CA ARG A 175 18.14 4.30 13.81
C ARG A 175 16.78 4.97 13.84
N VAL A 176 15.73 4.17 13.86
CA VAL A 176 14.34 4.60 14.05
C VAL A 176 13.80 3.88 15.27
N VAL A 177 13.28 4.63 16.23
CA VAL A 177 12.57 4.09 17.40
C VAL A 177 11.10 3.97 17.03
N VAL A 178 10.48 2.83 17.29
CA VAL A 178 9.07 2.55 17.01
C VAL A 178 8.33 2.37 18.33
N GLU A 179 7.32 3.19 18.54
CA GLU A 179 6.54 3.26 19.78
C GLU A 179 5.05 3.22 19.47
N ARG A 180 4.26 2.78 20.44
CA ARG A 180 2.81 2.97 20.46
C ARG A 180 2.48 4.43 20.81
N PRO A 181 1.24 4.90 20.57
CA PRO A 181 0.86 6.29 20.85
C PRO A 181 0.97 6.69 22.32
N ASP A 182 0.88 5.71 23.23
CA ASP A 182 1.07 5.88 24.68
C ASP A 182 2.55 5.91 25.11
N GLY A 183 3.49 5.78 24.17
CA GLY A 183 4.93 5.74 24.42
C GLY A 183 5.46 4.35 24.77
N ALA A 184 4.64 3.29 24.74
CA ALA A 184 5.15 1.93 24.96
C ALA A 184 6.08 1.52 23.79
N PRO A 185 7.29 1.00 24.07
CA PRO A 185 8.23 0.62 23.02
C PRO A 185 7.74 -0.62 22.28
N VAL A 186 7.77 -0.57 20.95
CA VAL A 186 7.55 -1.74 20.07
C VAL A 186 8.89 -2.37 19.69
N GLY A 187 9.85 -1.52 19.33
CA GLY A 187 11.19 -1.94 18.91
C GLY A 187 11.91 -0.83 18.15
N GLU A 188 12.94 -1.22 17.42
CA GLU A 188 13.82 -0.28 16.73
C GLU A 188 14.24 -0.84 15.38
N ILE A 189 14.46 0.05 14.41
CA ILE A 189 15.02 -0.29 13.10
C ILE A 189 16.41 0.34 13.04
N VAL A 190 17.45 -0.49 12.99
CA VAL A 190 18.85 -0.06 13.15
C VAL A 190 19.67 -0.45 11.94
N GLN A 191 20.36 0.50 11.33
CA GLN A 191 21.28 0.24 10.23
C GLN A 191 22.47 -0.58 10.70
N GLN A 192 22.71 -1.73 10.06
CA GLN A 192 23.80 -2.63 10.43
C GLN A 192 25.14 -2.18 9.82
N ASN A 193 25.15 -1.90 8.51
CA ASN A 193 26.34 -1.56 7.72
C ASN A 193 26.21 -0.15 7.10
N ALA A 194 27.29 0.64 7.17
CA ALA A 194 27.40 1.95 6.54
C ALA A 194 28.07 1.94 5.15
N ILE A 195 28.71 0.83 4.78
CA ILE A 195 29.47 0.65 3.53
C ILE A 195 29.00 -0.65 2.86
N GLY A 196 28.66 -0.60 1.57
CA GLY A 196 28.19 -1.76 0.80
C GLY A 196 26.66 -1.92 0.74
N LYS A 197 26.15 -3.16 0.83
CA LYS A 197 24.70 -3.42 0.83
C LYS A 197 24.06 -2.85 2.09
N ILE A 198 23.05 -2.00 1.93
CA ILE A 198 22.33 -1.38 3.03
C ILE A 198 21.38 -2.41 3.65
N ASN A 199 21.63 -2.77 4.91
CA ASN A 199 20.79 -3.66 5.69
C ASN A 199 20.34 -2.95 6.98
N PHE A 200 19.08 -3.11 7.35
CA PHE A 200 18.58 -2.67 8.65
C PHE A 200 18.06 -3.87 9.43
N ALA A 201 18.41 -3.96 10.70
CA ALA A 201 17.89 -4.94 11.63
C ALA A 201 16.67 -4.37 12.35
N MET A 202 15.68 -5.23 12.60
CA MET A 202 14.56 -4.98 13.49
C MET A 202 14.93 -5.55 14.87
N MET A 203 15.05 -4.67 15.86
CA MET A 203 15.55 -4.96 17.20
C MET A 203 14.44 -4.81 18.23
N VAL A 204 14.39 -5.72 19.19
CA VAL A 204 13.51 -5.65 20.37
C VAL A 204 14.34 -5.99 21.58
N ASN A 205 14.39 -5.09 22.57
CA ASN A 205 15.19 -5.28 23.79
C ASN A 205 16.66 -5.65 23.51
N GLY A 206 17.24 -5.12 22.42
CA GLY A 206 18.61 -5.43 21.99
C GLY A 206 18.79 -6.74 21.22
N GLN A 207 17.74 -7.55 21.04
CA GLN A 207 17.77 -8.76 20.22
C GLN A 207 17.25 -8.47 18.81
N GLN A 208 17.95 -8.96 17.79
CA GLN A 208 17.45 -8.93 16.42
C GLN A 208 16.34 -9.96 16.24
N ILE A 209 15.16 -9.53 15.80
CA ILE A 209 14.02 -10.41 15.52
C ILE A 209 13.70 -10.53 14.03
N GLY A 210 14.35 -9.70 13.21
CA GLY A 210 14.30 -9.77 11.75
C GLY A 210 15.17 -8.69 11.11
N ALA A 211 15.16 -8.62 9.79
CA ALA A 211 15.94 -7.64 9.04
C ALA A 211 15.32 -7.34 7.68
N ILE A 212 15.62 -6.15 7.15
CA ILE A 212 15.41 -5.81 5.74
C ILE A 212 16.74 -5.94 5.00
N LYS A 213 16.74 -6.78 3.97
CA LYS A 213 17.87 -7.06 3.09
C LYS A 213 17.65 -6.38 1.75
N ALA A 214 18.53 -5.46 1.41
CA ALA A 214 18.48 -4.80 0.12
C ALA A 214 19.14 -5.62 -0.98
N GLU A 215 18.32 -6.38 -1.70
CA GLU A 215 18.75 -7.10 -2.90
C GLU A 215 19.07 -6.11 -4.03
N ASN A 216 18.16 -5.15 -4.26
CA ASN A 216 18.39 -4.05 -5.20
C ASN A 216 17.82 -2.73 -4.67
N TRP A 217 18.67 -1.94 -4.00
CA TRP A 217 18.31 -0.66 -3.40
C TRP A 217 17.79 0.37 -4.40
N ARG A 218 18.24 0.34 -5.65
CA ARG A 218 17.82 1.29 -6.71
C ARG A 218 16.47 0.91 -7.30
N ALA A 219 16.13 -0.38 -7.32
CA ALA A 219 14.89 -0.91 -7.90
C ALA A 219 13.75 -1.07 -6.89
N TRP A 220 13.96 -0.70 -5.62
CA TRP A 220 13.00 -0.95 -4.54
C TRP A 220 12.63 -2.43 -4.42
N ASN A 221 13.64 -3.30 -4.41
CA ASN A 221 13.42 -4.73 -4.14
C ASN A 221 14.12 -5.10 -2.85
N PHE A 222 13.33 -5.28 -1.80
CA PHE A 222 13.80 -5.56 -0.44
C PHE A 222 13.11 -6.81 0.10
N ALA A 223 13.89 -7.81 0.46
CA ALA A 223 13.40 -8.94 1.23
C ALA A 223 13.38 -8.56 2.72
N ILE A 224 12.29 -8.86 3.41
CA ILE A 224 12.18 -8.76 4.87
C ILE A 224 12.21 -10.18 5.41
N VAL A 225 13.13 -10.44 6.32
CA VAL A 225 13.37 -11.77 6.89
C VAL A 225 13.15 -11.77 8.40
N ASP A 226 12.81 -12.94 8.94
CA ASP A 226 12.83 -13.19 10.38
C ASP A 226 14.26 -13.39 10.92
N HIS A 227 14.38 -13.69 12.21
CA HIS A 227 15.66 -13.97 12.89
C HIS A 227 16.39 -15.22 12.38
N ALA A 228 15.69 -16.12 11.68
CA ALA A 228 16.24 -17.34 11.08
C ALA A 228 16.51 -17.17 9.57
N ASP A 229 16.48 -15.92 9.08
CA ASP A 229 16.67 -15.55 7.67
C ASP A 229 15.61 -16.08 6.69
N ASN A 230 14.45 -16.53 7.18
CA ASN A 230 13.32 -16.88 6.31
C ASN A 230 12.62 -15.61 5.83
N GLU A 231 12.30 -15.54 4.54
CA GLU A 231 11.57 -14.40 3.98
C GLU A 231 10.11 -14.39 4.42
N VAL A 232 9.73 -13.35 5.15
CA VAL A 232 8.40 -13.17 5.74
C VAL A 232 7.57 -12.13 5.01
N ALA A 233 8.23 -11.18 4.36
CA ALA A 233 7.60 -10.14 3.57
C ALA A 233 8.56 -9.59 2.51
N ARG A 234 8.03 -8.89 1.53
CA ARG A 234 8.81 -8.25 0.47
C ARG A 234 8.26 -6.87 0.13
N ILE A 235 9.17 -5.95 -0.14
CA ILE A 235 8.82 -4.63 -0.69
C ILE A 235 9.26 -4.59 -2.15
N THR A 236 8.34 -4.27 -3.06
CA THR A 236 8.61 -4.12 -4.50
C THR A 236 8.04 -2.81 -5.04
N LYS A 237 8.65 -2.26 -6.11
CA LYS A 237 8.08 -1.09 -6.82
C LYS A 237 6.74 -1.41 -7.51
N THR A 238 6.56 -2.66 -7.94
CA THR A 238 5.38 -3.12 -8.69
C THR A 238 5.09 -4.56 -8.28
N TRP A 239 3.82 -4.89 -8.02
CA TRP A 239 3.41 -6.27 -7.79
C TRP A 239 3.44 -7.02 -9.14
N GLU A 240 4.18 -8.14 -9.22
CA GLU A 240 4.06 -9.06 -10.35
C GLU A 240 2.70 -9.75 -10.27
N GLY A 241 1.69 -9.23 -10.97
CA GLY A 241 0.39 -9.91 -11.14
C GLY A 241 -0.87 -9.05 -11.13
N LEU A 242 -0.81 -7.77 -10.70
CA LEU A 242 -1.98 -6.87 -10.63
C LEU A 242 -1.84 -6.01 -11.85
N ALA A 243 -2.90 -6.00 -12.64
CA ALA A 243 -2.92 -5.40 -13.94
C ALA A 243 -2.29 -4.00 -13.91
N LYS A 244 -1.31 -3.78 -14.80
CA LYS A 244 -0.66 -2.49 -15.10
C LYS A 244 -1.66 -1.33 -15.30
N THR A 245 -2.94 -1.63 -15.48
CA THR A 245 -4.02 -0.69 -15.73
C THR A 245 -4.50 0.10 -14.51
N MET A 246 -4.26 -0.36 -13.27
CA MET A 246 -4.64 0.39 -12.04
C MET A 246 -3.47 1.19 -11.44
N PHE A 247 -2.23 0.88 -11.84
CA PHE A 247 -1.02 1.58 -11.40
C PHE A 247 -0.63 2.64 -12.44
N THR A 248 -1.33 3.77 -12.44
CA THR A 248 -0.90 4.93 -13.24
C THR A 248 0.40 5.48 -12.66
N THR A 249 1.47 5.51 -13.45
CA THR A 249 2.76 6.26 -13.42
C THR A 249 3.22 6.98 -12.12
N ALA A 250 2.85 6.50 -10.93
CA ALA A 250 3.09 7.13 -9.64
C ALA A 250 4.16 6.38 -8.85
N ASP A 251 4.83 7.11 -7.96
CA ASP A 251 5.82 6.61 -7.00
C ASP A 251 5.12 5.76 -5.92
N ASN A 252 4.53 4.66 -6.37
CA ASN A 252 3.91 3.66 -5.53
C ASN A 252 4.91 2.52 -5.31
N TYR A 253 4.82 1.88 -4.16
CA TYR A 253 5.46 0.60 -3.89
C TYR A 253 4.52 -0.25 -3.05
N VAL A 254 4.80 -1.55 -3.02
CA VAL A 254 3.94 -2.55 -2.40
C VAL A 254 4.74 -3.26 -1.31
N LEU A 255 4.14 -3.41 -0.14
CA LEU A 255 4.55 -4.40 0.86
C LEU A 255 3.65 -5.62 0.71
N GLN A 256 4.25 -6.78 0.48
CA GLN A 256 3.57 -8.06 0.53
C GLN A 256 4.05 -8.84 1.76
N VAL A 257 3.12 -9.18 2.65
CA VAL A 257 3.35 -10.03 3.81
C VAL A 257 2.89 -11.45 3.47
N HIS A 258 3.77 -12.43 3.60
CA HIS A 258 3.52 -13.78 3.10
C HIS A 258 2.54 -14.57 3.97
N PHE A 259 2.46 -14.27 5.25
CA PHE A 259 1.59 -14.91 6.23
C PHE A 259 1.44 -14.03 7.47
N GLN A 260 0.44 -14.30 8.32
CA GLN A 260 0.24 -13.53 9.54
C GLN A 260 1.47 -13.65 10.46
N LEU A 261 2.12 -12.52 10.72
CA LEU A 261 3.31 -12.46 11.57
C LEU A 261 2.92 -12.25 13.03
N PRO A 262 3.67 -12.84 13.98
CA PRO A 262 3.50 -12.53 15.39
C PRO A 262 3.95 -11.10 15.70
N GLU A 263 3.39 -10.52 16.75
CA GLU A 263 3.91 -9.27 17.31
C GLU A 263 5.18 -9.52 18.14
N PRO A 264 6.14 -8.58 18.19
CA PRO A 264 6.12 -7.25 17.55
C PRO A 264 6.67 -7.24 16.11
N LEU A 265 7.00 -8.41 15.52
CA LEU A 265 7.61 -8.47 14.19
C LEU A 265 6.71 -7.83 13.14
N LEU A 266 5.42 -8.14 13.13
CA LEU A 266 4.44 -7.53 12.23
C LEU A 266 4.48 -5.99 12.28
N SER A 267 4.40 -5.42 13.47
CA SER A 267 4.46 -3.97 13.66
C SER A 267 5.74 -3.37 13.08
N LEU A 268 6.89 -4.02 13.29
CA LEU A 268 8.18 -3.56 12.76
C LEU A 268 8.29 -3.73 11.24
N VAL A 269 7.69 -4.78 10.66
CA VAL A 269 7.60 -4.98 9.20
C VAL A 269 6.79 -3.84 8.56
N VAL A 270 5.59 -3.57 9.08
CA VAL A 270 4.74 -2.47 8.62
C VAL A 270 5.45 -1.12 8.80
N ALA A 271 6.02 -0.86 9.98
CA ALA A 271 6.75 0.37 10.27
C ALA A 271 7.93 0.59 9.31
N THR A 272 8.72 -0.46 9.06
CA THR A 272 9.87 -0.41 8.14
C THR A 272 9.41 -0.09 6.72
N ALA A 273 8.41 -0.82 6.23
CA ALA A 273 7.92 -0.67 4.87
C ALA A 273 7.36 0.73 4.63
N LEU A 274 6.52 1.21 5.54
CA LEU A 274 5.85 2.51 5.40
C LEU A 274 6.77 3.71 5.59
N THR A 275 8.00 3.53 6.12
CA THR A 275 8.94 4.63 6.38
C THR A 275 10.31 4.49 5.71
N VAL A 276 10.46 3.52 4.81
CA VAL A 276 11.74 3.25 4.12
C VAL A 276 12.28 4.47 3.36
N ASP A 277 11.44 5.27 2.72
CA ASP A 277 11.87 6.46 1.96
C ASP A 277 12.25 7.64 2.88
N THR A 278 11.46 7.85 3.93
CA THR A 278 11.53 9.05 4.76
C THR A 278 12.55 8.92 5.88
N ALA A 279 12.67 7.73 6.48
CA ALA A 279 13.52 7.53 7.65
C ALA A 279 14.81 6.75 7.32
N LEU A 280 14.77 5.83 6.36
CA LEU A 280 15.89 4.93 6.07
C LEU A 280 16.75 5.40 4.87
N LYS A 281 16.15 5.96 3.82
CA LYS A 281 16.86 6.40 2.60
C LYS A 281 17.46 7.80 2.66
N GLN A 282 17.11 8.63 3.64
CA GLN A 282 17.68 9.98 3.76
C GLN A 282 19.19 9.96 4.03
N ASP A 283 19.70 8.94 4.71
CA ASP A 283 21.14 8.85 5.06
C ASP A 283 22.02 8.51 3.85
N SER A 284 21.51 7.69 2.91
CA SER A 284 22.27 7.23 1.74
C SER A 284 22.51 8.34 0.70
N ARG A 285 21.76 9.44 0.76
CA ARG A 285 21.89 10.59 -0.15
C ARG A 285 22.92 11.62 0.31
N GLY A 286 23.53 11.42 1.48
CA GLY A 286 24.48 12.35 2.11
C GLY A 286 25.96 12.16 1.78
N PHE A 287 26.32 11.16 0.97
CA PHE A 287 27.69 10.99 0.47
C PHE A 287 27.73 11.31 -1.02
N GLY A 288 27.98 12.59 -1.31
CA GLY A 288 28.57 13.06 -2.56
C GLY A 288 30.04 13.37 -2.32
#